data_AF-A0A526PZR9-F1
#
_entry.id   AF-A0A526PZR9-F1
#
_cell.length_a   1.000
_cell.length_b   1.000
_cell.length_c   1.000
_cell.angle_alpha   90.00
_cell.angle_beta   90.00
_cell.angle_gamma   90.00
#
_symmetry.space_group_name_H-M   'P 1'
#
loop_
_entity.id
_entity.type
_entity.pdbx_description
1 polymer ?
#
loop_
_entity_poly.entity_id
_entity_poly.type
_entity_poly.pdbx_seq_one_letter_code
_entity_poly.pdbx_strand_id
1 'polypeptide(L)'
;FNHTGESDRFGPTLSLRGLDAQAYYRHEPDGRLVNDTGTGNTIACDHPVVREMVLDTLRHFVRAAGVDGFRFDLAPVLGRVDGTFDPQAPLLQAIAGDPLLADRVLIAEPWDIGPGGYQLGNFSRPFLEWNDRYRDAVRRF
;
A
#
# COMPACT_ATOMS: atom_id res chain seq x y z
N PHE A 1 4.50 -0.71 -3.46
CA PHE A 1 3.60 -1.75 -2.93
C PHE A 1 2.16 -1.59 -3.39
N ASN A 2 1.69 -0.39 -3.74
CA ASN A 2 0.29 -0.19 -4.12
C ASN A 2 -0.04 -0.68 -5.57
N HIS A 3 0.91 -0.62 -6.51
CA HIS A 3 0.75 -1.07 -7.90
C HIS A 3 2.01 -1.76 -8.46
N THR A 4 1.91 -2.26 -9.70
CA THR A 4 3.02 -2.85 -10.47
C THR A 4 3.12 -2.27 -11.88
N GLY A 5 4.30 -2.46 -12.52
CA GLY A 5 4.53 -2.14 -13.92
C GLY A 5 3.80 -3.03 -14.94
N GLU A 6 3.00 -4.01 -14.51
CA GLU A 6 2.18 -4.83 -15.42
C GLU A 6 0.92 -4.10 -15.92
N SER A 7 0.66 -2.87 -15.46
CA SER A 7 -0.43 -1.99 -15.90
C SER A 7 -1.81 -2.65 -15.84
N ASP A 8 -2.74 -2.25 -16.72
CA ASP A 8 -4.11 -2.77 -16.80
C ASP A 8 -4.22 -4.03 -17.68
N ARG A 9 -5.44 -4.40 -18.08
CA ARG A 9 -5.71 -5.57 -18.94
C ARG A 9 -4.97 -5.58 -20.28
N PHE A 10 -4.52 -4.43 -20.78
CA PHE A 10 -3.75 -4.28 -22.00
C PHE A 10 -2.23 -4.22 -21.75
N GLY A 11 -1.84 -4.17 -20.47
CA GLY A 11 -0.45 -4.26 -20.05
C GLY A 11 0.17 -5.64 -20.25
N PRO A 12 1.49 -5.75 -20.04
CA PRO A 12 2.22 -6.99 -20.26
C PRO A 12 1.97 -8.02 -19.15
N THR A 13 2.30 -9.28 -19.43
CA THR A 13 2.40 -10.36 -18.44
C THR A 13 3.87 -10.69 -18.25
N LEU A 14 4.45 -10.23 -17.14
CA LEU A 14 5.87 -10.33 -16.82
C LEU A 14 6.15 -11.10 -15.53
N SER A 15 5.26 -11.00 -14.53
CA SER A 15 5.51 -11.55 -13.19
C SER A 15 4.22 -11.98 -12.49
N LEU A 16 3.66 -11.14 -11.61
CA LEU A 16 2.57 -11.48 -10.70
C LEU A 16 1.31 -11.89 -11.46
N ARG A 17 1.04 -11.21 -12.59
CA ARG A 17 -0.08 -11.57 -13.47
C ARG A 17 0.01 -12.99 -14.01
N GLY A 18 1.21 -13.42 -14.41
CA GLY A 18 1.44 -14.76 -14.97
C GLY A 18 1.50 -15.84 -13.91
N LEU A 19 1.85 -15.48 -12.67
CA LEU A 19 1.90 -16.40 -11.54
C LEU A 19 0.51 -16.67 -10.97
N ASP A 20 -0.21 -15.62 -10.58
CA ASP A 20 -1.59 -15.71 -10.08
C ASP A 20 -2.23 -14.31 -10.01
N ALA A 21 -2.81 -13.84 -11.12
CA ALA A 21 -3.44 -12.53 -11.15
C ALA A 21 -4.51 -12.34 -10.06
N GLN A 22 -5.30 -13.38 -9.75
CA GLN A 22 -6.41 -13.30 -8.79
C GLN A 22 -5.91 -13.12 -7.36
N ALA A 23 -4.79 -13.73 -7.01
CA ALA A 23 -4.18 -13.56 -5.69
C ALA A 23 -3.46 -12.20 -5.55
N TYR A 24 -2.78 -11.73 -6.59
CA TYR A 24 -1.90 -10.56 -6.50
C TYR A 24 -2.59 -9.21 -6.74
N TYR A 25 -3.67 -9.19 -7.52
CA TYR A 25 -4.37 -7.95 -7.88
C TYR A 25 -5.80 -7.93 -7.37
N ARG A 26 -6.27 -6.74 -7.03
CA ARG A 26 -7.67 -6.51 -6.71
C ARG A 26 -8.51 -6.53 -7.98
N HIS A 27 -9.63 -7.24 -7.89
CA HIS A 27 -10.60 -7.37 -8.96
C HIS A 27 -11.96 -6.85 -8.49
N GLU A 28 -12.67 -6.25 -9.43
CA GLU A 28 -14.08 -5.94 -9.33
C GLU A 28 -14.90 -7.23 -9.49
N PRO A 29 -16.19 -7.25 -9.09
CA PRO A 29 -17.05 -8.43 -9.25
C PRO A 29 -17.17 -8.94 -10.69
N ASP A 30 -16.96 -8.07 -11.69
CA ASP A 30 -16.98 -8.41 -13.12
C ASP A 30 -15.63 -8.92 -13.65
N GLY A 31 -14.61 -9.04 -12.79
CA GLY A 31 -13.26 -9.50 -13.14
C GLY A 31 -12.36 -8.41 -13.72
N ARG A 32 -12.78 -7.14 -13.75
CA ARG A 32 -11.90 -6.03 -14.12
C ARG A 32 -10.91 -5.73 -12.99
N LEU A 33 -9.68 -5.36 -13.33
CA LEU A 33 -8.71 -4.87 -12.35
C LEU A 33 -9.19 -3.56 -11.70
N VAL A 34 -9.10 -3.49 -10.38
CA VAL A 34 -9.30 -2.26 -9.62
C VAL A 34 -8.12 -1.32 -9.83
N ASN A 35 -8.37 -0.02 -9.98
CA ASN A 35 -7.34 0.98 -10.26
C ASN A 35 -7.42 2.17 -9.30
N ASP A 36 -7.34 1.89 -8.00
CA ASP A 36 -7.33 2.92 -6.95
C ASP A 36 -5.99 3.70 -6.89
N THR A 37 -5.01 3.28 -7.70
CA THR A 37 -3.68 3.90 -7.81
C THR A 37 -3.52 4.80 -9.03
N GLY A 38 -4.42 4.69 -10.02
CA GLY A 38 -4.30 5.41 -11.29
C GLY A 38 -3.26 4.86 -12.26
N THR A 39 -2.73 3.65 -12.01
CA THR A 39 -1.65 3.05 -12.81
C THR A 39 -2.06 1.81 -13.61
N GLY A 40 -3.34 1.44 -13.54
CA GLY A 40 -3.96 0.33 -14.26
C GLY A 40 -4.25 -0.90 -13.39
N ASN A 41 -3.56 -1.05 -12.25
CA ASN A 41 -3.80 -2.12 -11.29
C ASN A 41 -3.63 -1.64 -9.85
N THR A 42 -4.17 -2.41 -8.92
CA THR A 42 -4.00 -2.25 -7.47
C THR A 42 -3.65 -3.62 -6.89
N ILE A 43 -2.57 -3.68 -6.11
CA ILE A 43 -2.15 -4.89 -5.41
C ILE A 43 -3.17 -5.26 -4.32
N ALA A 44 -3.48 -6.55 -4.19
CA ALA A 44 -4.41 -7.09 -3.19
C ALA A 44 -3.73 -7.26 -1.82
N CYS A 45 -3.43 -6.14 -1.15
CA CYS A 45 -2.73 -6.12 0.15
C CYS A 45 -3.48 -6.83 1.29
N ASP A 46 -4.76 -7.15 1.13
CA ASP A 46 -5.56 -7.97 2.04
C ASP A 46 -5.35 -9.48 1.85
N HIS A 47 -4.88 -9.90 0.68
CA HIS A 47 -4.63 -11.31 0.38
C HIS A 47 -3.41 -11.85 1.16
N PRO A 48 -3.49 -13.02 1.84
CA PRO A 48 -2.42 -13.53 2.69
C PRO A 48 -1.04 -13.63 2.01
N VAL A 49 -1.00 -14.13 0.76
CA VAL A 49 0.25 -14.27 0.01
C VAL A 49 0.91 -12.92 -0.28
N VAL A 50 0.10 -11.90 -0.60
CA VAL A 50 0.58 -10.54 -0.88
C VAL A 50 1.08 -9.89 0.40
N ARG A 51 0.40 -10.09 1.53
CA ARG A 51 0.85 -9.58 2.84
C ARG A 51 2.22 -10.11 3.20
N GLU A 52 2.44 -11.41 3.09
CA GLU A 52 3.76 -12.01 3.35
C GLU A 52 4.81 -11.47 2.37
N MET A 53 4.49 -11.37 1.07
CA MET A 53 5.39 -10.76 0.09
C MET A 53 5.82 -9.34 0.48
N VAL A 54 4.89 -8.50 0.93
CA VAL A 54 5.19 -7.13 1.38
C VAL A 54 6.07 -7.16 2.63
N LEU A 55 5.72 -7.95 3.65
CA LEU A 55 6.49 -8.07 4.88
C LEU A 55 7.92 -8.58 4.60
N ASP A 56 8.07 -9.63 3.82
CA ASP A 56 9.38 -10.19 3.48
C ASP A 56 10.22 -9.21 2.67
N THR A 57 9.60 -8.42 1.79
CA THR A 57 10.30 -7.35 1.06
C THR A 57 10.81 -6.27 2.03
N LEU A 58 9.98 -5.81 2.96
CA LEU A 58 10.38 -4.81 3.96
C LEU A 58 11.50 -5.35 4.86
N ARG A 59 11.35 -6.58 5.37
CA ARG A 59 12.37 -7.26 6.19
C ARG A 59 13.67 -7.43 5.42
N HIS A 60 13.61 -7.73 4.13
CA HIS A 60 14.78 -7.85 3.27
C HIS A 60 15.53 -6.51 3.19
N PHE A 61 14.84 -5.40 2.93
CA PHE A 61 15.49 -4.08 2.89
C PHE A 61 16.12 -3.69 4.22
N VAL A 62 15.49 -3.99 5.35
CA VAL A 62 16.09 -3.74 6.67
C VAL A 62 17.33 -4.63 6.88
N ARG A 63 17.20 -5.95 6.72
CA ARG A 63 18.29 -6.90 7.03
C ARG A 63 19.46 -6.84 6.07
N ALA A 64 19.17 -6.75 4.76
CA ALA A 64 20.18 -6.90 3.72
C ALA A 64 20.76 -5.55 3.26
N ALA A 65 19.97 -4.48 3.32
CA ALA A 65 20.38 -3.16 2.85
C ALA A 65 20.54 -2.13 3.98
N GLY A 66 20.18 -2.46 5.23
CA GLY A 66 20.31 -1.56 6.38
C GLY A 66 19.37 -0.35 6.32
N VAL A 67 18.20 -0.50 5.71
CA VAL A 67 17.21 0.59 5.60
C VAL A 67 16.56 0.90 6.96
N ASP A 68 16.59 2.17 7.39
CA ASP A 68 16.07 2.61 8.69
C ASP A 68 14.56 2.96 8.70
N GLY A 69 13.92 3.02 7.52
CA GLY A 69 12.52 3.38 7.42
C GLY A 69 11.98 3.47 6.00
N PHE A 70 10.67 3.64 5.90
CA PHE A 70 9.93 3.61 4.64
C PHE A 70 8.93 4.76 4.57
N ARG A 71 8.87 5.41 3.41
CA ARG A 71 7.74 6.27 3.02
C ARG A 71 6.88 5.49 2.02
N PHE A 72 5.67 5.16 2.43
CA PHE A 72 4.69 4.43 1.63
C PHE A 72 3.93 5.39 0.73
N ASP A 73 4.13 5.19 -0.57
CA ASP A 73 3.38 5.82 -1.64
C ASP A 73 1.94 5.30 -1.70
N LEU A 74 0.97 6.20 -1.90
CA LEU A 74 -0.47 5.90 -1.87
C LEU A 74 -0.84 4.90 -0.77
N ALA A 75 -0.48 5.24 0.46
CA ALA A 75 -0.48 4.31 1.59
C ALA A 75 -1.83 3.66 1.92
N PRO A 76 -3.01 4.28 1.64
CA PRO A 76 -4.29 3.64 1.95
C PRO A 76 -4.49 2.28 1.28
N VAL A 77 -3.84 2.02 0.13
CA VAL A 77 -3.90 0.70 -0.52
C VAL A 77 -3.42 -0.43 0.41
N LEU A 78 -2.44 -0.18 1.27
CA LEU A 78 -1.93 -1.17 2.24
C LEU A 78 -2.98 -1.51 3.31
N GLY A 79 -3.92 -0.60 3.55
CA GLY A 79 -5.01 -0.74 4.52
C GLY A 79 -6.35 -1.14 3.90
N ARG A 80 -6.42 -1.43 2.60
CA ARG A 80 -7.69 -1.81 1.96
C ARG A 80 -8.06 -3.24 2.33
N VAL A 81 -9.22 -3.40 2.97
CA VAL A 81 -9.88 -4.67 3.27
C VAL A 81 -11.27 -4.60 2.66
N ASP A 82 -11.61 -5.55 1.78
CA ASP A 82 -12.88 -5.55 1.04
C ASP A 82 -13.14 -4.20 0.33
N GLY A 83 -12.06 -3.57 -0.14
CA GLY A 83 -12.09 -2.28 -0.83
C GLY A 83 -12.26 -1.04 0.02
N THR A 84 -12.39 -1.15 1.34
CA THR A 84 -12.44 -0.01 2.27
C THR A 84 -11.15 0.11 3.05
N PHE A 85 -10.68 1.34 3.31
CA PHE A 85 -9.54 1.54 4.19
C PHE A 85 -9.91 1.20 5.64
N ASP A 86 -9.13 0.33 6.27
CA ASP A 86 -9.20 0.03 7.69
C ASP A 86 -7.84 0.35 8.34
N PRO A 87 -7.79 1.26 9.33
CA PRO A 87 -6.54 1.56 10.05
C PRO A 87 -6.01 0.37 10.86
N GLN A 88 -6.85 -0.63 11.10
CA GLN A 88 -6.52 -1.91 11.74
C GLN A 88 -6.40 -3.03 10.70
N ALA A 89 -6.22 -2.73 9.42
CA ALA A 89 -6.02 -3.75 8.40
C ALA A 89 -4.88 -4.71 8.77
N PRO A 90 -5.00 -6.02 8.47
CA PRO A 90 -4.02 -7.02 8.89
C PRO A 90 -2.58 -6.71 8.48
N LEU A 91 -2.37 -6.14 7.29
CA LEU A 91 -1.03 -5.77 6.82
C LEU A 91 -0.43 -4.62 7.63
N LEU A 92 -1.22 -3.59 7.96
CA LEU A 92 -0.75 -2.46 8.76
C LEU A 92 -0.39 -2.90 10.19
N GLN A 93 -1.23 -3.76 10.80
CA GLN A 93 -0.93 -4.35 12.10
C GLN A 93 0.34 -5.22 12.05
N ALA A 94 0.50 -6.03 11.00
CA ALA A 94 1.68 -6.87 10.85
C ALA A 94 2.96 -6.05 10.70
N ILE A 95 2.94 -4.96 9.92
CA ILE A 95 4.09 -4.04 9.80
C ILE A 95 4.40 -3.40 11.15
N ALA A 96 3.40 -2.89 11.86
CA ALA A 96 3.57 -2.21 13.14
C ALA A 96 4.05 -3.13 14.27
N GLY A 97 3.67 -4.42 14.22
CA GLY A 97 4.04 -5.44 15.21
C GLY A 97 5.27 -6.28 14.86
N ASP A 98 5.85 -6.13 13.66
CA ASP A 98 6.97 -6.94 13.24
C ASP A 98 8.25 -6.58 14.00
N PRO A 99 8.97 -7.54 14.61
CA PRO A 99 10.17 -7.27 15.42
C PRO A 99 11.30 -6.53 14.69
N LEU A 100 11.35 -6.54 13.36
CA LEU A 100 12.35 -5.81 12.57
C LEU A 100 11.86 -4.48 12.03
N LEU A 101 10.54 -4.27 11.98
CA LEU A 101 9.93 -3.10 11.37
C LEU A 101 9.34 -2.13 12.41
N ALA A 102 8.96 -2.63 13.59
CA ALA A 102 8.24 -1.88 14.63
C ALA A 102 9.01 -0.65 15.15
N ASP A 103 10.33 -0.67 15.10
CA ASP A 103 11.23 0.42 15.51
C ASP A 103 11.85 1.16 14.31
N ARG A 104 11.34 0.94 13.09
CA ARG A 104 11.72 1.70 11.89
C ARG A 104 10.82 2.92 11.72
N VAL A 105 11.31 3.92 10.98
CA VAL A 105 10.49 5.09 10.63
C VAL A 105 9.46 4.69 9.58
N LEU A 106 8.18 4.87 9.85
CA LEU A 106 7.09 4.53 8.94
C LEU A 106 6.32 5.81 8.59
N ILE A 107 6.32 6.23 7.32
CA ILE A 107 5.65 7.44 6.84
C ILE A 107 4.64 7.06 5.77
N ALA A 108 3.40 7.49 5.89
CA ALA A 108 2.35 7.33 4.90
C ALA A 108 2.21 8.61 4.05
N GLU A 109 2.01 8.42 2.74
CA GLU A 109 1.18 9.34 1.97
C GLU A 109 -0.29 8.97 2.21
N PRO A 110 -1.04 9.72 3.02
CA PRO A 110 -2.32 9.27 3.55
C PRO A 110 -3.47 9.54 2.57
N TRP A 111 -3.25 9.32 1.27
CA TRP A 111 -4.29 9.38 0.26
C TRP A 111 -4.00 8.42 -0.91
N ASP A 112 -5.05 7.91 -1.52
CA ASP A 112 -5.04 7.34 -2.86
C ASP A 112 -6.17 7.95 -3.71
N ILE A 113 -6.32 7.55 -4.98
CA ILE A 113 -7.34 8.10 -5.88
C ILE A 113 -8.64 7.28 -5.89
N GLY A 114 -8.69 6.19 -5.14
CA GLY A 114 -9.85 5.31 -5.07
C GLY A 114 -10.98 5.87 -4.20
N PRO A 115 -12.14 5.21 -4.17
CA PRO A 115 -13.24 5.57 -3.29
C PRO A 115 -12.78 5.59 -1.83
N GLY A 116 -13.10 6.68 -1.12
CA GLY A 116 -12.65 6.89 0.26
C GLY A 116 -11.13 7.01 0.40
N GLY A 117 -10.42 7.42 -0.65
CA GLY A 117 -8.95 7.41 -0.67
C GLY A 117 -8.29 8.40 0.30
N TYR A 118 -8.93 9.52 0.65
CA TYR A 118 -8.32 10.53 1.54
C TYR A 118 -8.40 10.12 3.02
N GLN A 119 -7.25 9.83 3.62
CA GLN A 119 -7.10 9.22 4.95
C GLN A 119 -6.13 9.99 5.87
N LEU A 120 -5.92 11.29 5.63
CA LEU A 120 -5.12 12.13 6.52
C LEU A 120 -5.69 12.11 7.95
N GLY A 121 -4.85 11.75 8.90
CA GLY A 121 -5.13 11.62 10.33
C GLY A 121 -5.68 10.26 10.74
N ASN A 122 -5.88 9.33 9.80
CA ASN A 122 -6.51 8.05 10.06
C ASN A 122 -5.53 6.88 10.15
N PHE A 123 -4.22 7.07 9.89
CA PHE A 123 -3.27 5.98 10.13
C PHE A 123 -3.01 5.83 11.63
N SER A 124 -3.02 4.58 12.10
CA SER A 124 -2.67 4.28 13.49
C SER A 124 -1.17 4.44 13.73
N ARG A 125 -0.79 4.76 14.98
CA ARG A 125 0.62 4.70 15.40
C ARG A 125 1.17 3.30 15.09
N PRO A 126 2.43 3.19 14.64
CA PRO A 126 3.48 4.22 14.64
C PRO A 126 3.59 5.06 13.35
N PHE A 127 2.66 4.94 12.40
CA PHE A 127 2.77 5.66 11.13
C PHE A 127 2.73 7.19 11.34
N LEU A 128 3.72 7.86 10.77
CA LEU A 128 3.73 9.30 10.52
C LEU A 128 3.04 9.57 9.17
N GLU A 129 2.63 10.80 8.93
CA GLU A 129 1.89 11.14 7.72
C GLU A 129 2.44 12.40 7.04
N TRP A 130 2.46 12.40 5.71
CA TRP A 130 2.61 13.62 4.94
C TRP A 130 1.37 14.50 5.09
N ASN A 131 1.57 15.74 5.53
CA ASN A 131 0.50 16.70 5.76
C ASN A 131 0.34 17.63 4.55
N ASP A 132 -0.54 17.27 3.61
CA ASP A 132 -0.90 18.09 2.46
C ASP A 132 -1.61 19.39 2.87
N ARG A 133 -2.42 19.36 3.93
CA ARG A 133 -3.09 20.55 4.46
C ARG A 133 -2.07 21.61 4.91
N TYR A 134 -0.99 21.20 5.55
CA TYR A 134 0.11 22.10 5.92
C TYR A 134 0.78 22.68 4.67
N ARG A 135 1.15 21.82 3.70
CA ARG A 135 1.74 22.25 2.42
C ARG A 135 0.85 23.30 1.74
N ASP A 136 -0.44 23.05 1.63
CA ASP A 136 -1.38 23.91 0.91
C ASP A 136 -1.65 25.22 1.65
N ALA A 137 -1.76 25.18 2.98
CA ALA A 137 -1.94 26.37 3.80
C ALA A 137 -0.73 27.31 3.71
N VAL A 138 0.49 26.79 3.90
CA VAL A 138 1.72 27.60 3.89
C VAL A 138 2.02 28.15 2.49
N ARG A 139 1.71 27.42 1.42
CA ARG A 139 1.89 27.91 0.05
C ARG A 139 0.90 29.01 -0.34
N ARG A 140 -0.24 29.11 0.34
CA ARG A 140 -1.28 30.11 0.09
C ARG A 140 -1.12 31.39 0.92
N PHE A 141 -0.50 31.28 2.09
CA PHE A 141 -0.17 32.42 2.96
C PHE A 141 0.85 33.35 2.28
#